data_AF-K1T052-F1
#
_entry.id   AF-K1T052-F1
#
_cell.length_a   1.000
_cell.length_b   1.000
_cell.length_c   1.000
_cell.angle_alpha   90.00
_cell.angle_beta   90.00
_cell.angle_gamma   90.00
#
_symmetry.space_group_name_H-M   'P 1'
#
loop_
_entity.id
_entity.type
_entity.pdbx_description
1 polymer ?
#
loop_
_entity_poly.entity_id
_entity_poly.type
_entity_poly.pdbx_seq_one_letter_code
_entity_poly.pdbx_strand_id
1 'polypeptide(L)'
;MNTLPINTIIHGECVAEMKKLPDSCIDLVIADPPYNLSKGGEWKWDNSVELHGMGGNWNKVMQEWDDFTFESYMTFTMAWLTEARRILKPTGSMWIFGHITILA
;
A
#
# COMPACT_ATOMS: atom_id res chain seq x y z
N MET A 1 -30.41 -3.01 6.29
CA MET A 1 -28.97 -2.74 6.05
C MET A 1 -28.77 -2.75 4.56
N ASN A 2 -28.25 -1.67 3.97
CA ASN A 2 -27.89 -1.68 2.55
C ASN A 2 -26.64 -2.54 2.40
N THR A 3 -26.76 -3.67 1.72
CA THR A 3 -25.62 -4.53 1.40
C THR A 3 -24.79 -3.85 0.32
N LEU A 4 -23.50 -3.69 0.57
CA LEU A 4 -22.56 -3.25 -0.46
C LEU A 4 -22.47 -4.32 -1.56
N PRO A 5 -22.22 -3.92 -2.82
CA PRO A 5 -22.04 -4.87 -3.90
C PRO A 5 -20.78 -5.71 -3.65
N ILE A 6 -20.89 -7.03 -3.86
CA ILE A 6 -19.75 -7.96 -3.79
C ILE A 6 -18.95 -7.92 -5.10
N ASN A 7 -17.70 -8.38 -5.08
CA ASN A 7 -16.84 -8.53 -6.26
C ASN A 7 -16.75 -7.25 -7.12
N THR A 8 -16.65 -6.10 -6.45
CA THR A 8 -16.61 -4.79 -7.11
C THR A 8 -15.19 -4.27 -7.14
N ILE A 9 -14.75 -3.79 -8.31
CA ILE A 9 -13.50 -3.04 -8.48
C ILE A 9 -13.87 -1.57 -8.52
N ILE A 10 -13.29 -0.78 -7.62
CA ILE A 10 -13.44 0.67 -7.60
C ILE A 10 -12.13 1.26 -8.14
N HIS A 11 -12.21 1.94 -9.28
CA HIS A 11 -11.06 2.65 -9.85
C HIS A 11 -11.06 4.11 -9.37
N GLY A 12 -10.11 4.44 -8.50
CA GLY A 12 -9.96 5.78 -7.93
C GLY A 12 -8.85 5.83 -6.87
N GLU A 13 -8.60 7.03 -6.34
CA GLU A 13 -7.68 7.24 -5.22
C GLU A 13 -8.31 6.67 -3.94
N CYS A 14 -7.58 5.84 -3.19
CA CYS A 14 -8.18 5.00 -2.16
C CYS A 14 -8.80 5.80 -1.01
N VAL A 15 -8.20 6.91 -0.58
CA VAL A 15 -8.76 7.75 0.49
C VAL A 15 -10.07 8.39 0.02
N ALA A 16 -10.10 8.94 -1.19
CA ALA A 16 -11.28 9.55 -1.78
C ALA A 16 -12.44 8.54 -1.98
N GLU A 17 -12.12 7.31 -2.40
CA GLU A 17 -13.12 6.26 -2.57
C GLU A 17 -13.61 5.70 -1.23
N MET A 18 -12.72 5.50 -0.25
CA MET A 18 -13.12 5.05 1.09
C MET A 18 -14.07 6.04 1.77
N LYS A 19 -13.88 7.35 1.57
CA LYS A 19 -14.78 8.41 2.08
C LYS A 19 -16.23 8.28 1.60
N LYS A 20 -16.48 7.59 0.48
CA LYS A 20 -17.83 7.35 -0.05
C LYS A 20 -18.50 6.13 0.59
N LEU A 21 -17.73 5.28 1.28
CA LEU A 21 -18.23 4.09 1.95
C LEU A 21 -18.81 4.46 3.33
N PRO A 22 -19.88 3.78 3.78
CA PRO A 22 -20.41 3.96 5.13
C PRO A 22 -19.40 3.59 6.21
N ASP A 23 -19.60 4.12 7.43
CA ASP A 23 -18.84 3.70 8.61
C ASP A 23 -19.12 2.22 8.93
N SER A 24 -18.12 1.52 9.48
CA SER A 24 -18.29 0.14 9.98
C SER A 24 -18.95 -0.83 8.98
N CYS A 25 -18.57 -0.75 7.70
CA CYS A 25 -19.14 -1.57 6.63
C CYS A 25 -18.23 -2.72 6.16
N ILE A 26 -16.95 -2.75 6.56
CA ILE A 26 -15.94 -3.74 6.14
C ILE A 26 -15.54 -4.65 7.32
N ASP A 27 -15.45 -5.96 7.06
CA ASP A 27 -15.01 -6.96 8.05
C ASP A 27 -13.48 -7.13 8.09
N LEU A 28 -12.82 -7.06 6.93
CA LEU A 28 -11.38 -7.26 6.79
C LEU A 28 -10.81 -6.29 5.77
N VAL A 29 -9.74 -5.60 6.13
CA VAL A 29 -8.91 -4.81 5.21
C VAL A 29 -7.56 -5.52 5.03
N ILE A 30 -7.14 -5.69 3.79
CA ILE A 30 -5.80 -6.15 3.43
C ILE A 30 -5.18 -5.04 2.59
N ALA A 31 -4.07 -4.48 3.06
CA ALA A 31 -3.42 -3.35 2.43
C ALA A 31 -1.94 -3.65 2.15
N ASP A 32 -1.52 -3.36 0.92
CA ASP A 32 -0.13 -3.34 0.49
C ASP A 32 0.18 -1.93 -0.07
N PRO A 33 0.38 -0.93 0.82
CA PRO A 33 0.60 0.46 0.41
C PRO A 33 1.99 0.63 -0.22
N PRO A 34 2.28 1.76 -0.89
CA PRO A 34 3.66 2.11 -1.27
C PRO A 34 4.61 2.08 -0.06
N TYR A 35 5.83 1.57 -0.24
CA TYR A 35 6.84 1.42 0.82
C TYR A 35 7.84 2.58 0.84
N ASN A 36 7.71 3.53 -0.08
CA ASN A 36 8.60 4.65 -0.30
C ASN A 36 10.05 4.21 -0.61
N LEU A 37 10.20 3.15 -1.41
CA LEU A 37 11.50 2.52 -1.71
C LEU A 37 12.05 2.92 -3.08
N SER A 38 11.26 3.54 -3.95
CA SER A 38 11.64 4.06 -5.28
C SER A 38 12.54 5.32 -5.19
N LYS A 39 13.54 5.25 -4.31
CA LYS A 39 14.52 6.30 -4.00
C LYS A 39 15.93 5.93 -4.46
N GLY A 40 16.79 6.91 -4.70
CA GLY A 40 18.20 6.70 -5.05
C GLY A 40 18.48 6.74 -6.56
N GLY A 41 19.75 6.58 -6.93
CA GLY A 41 20.22 6.64 -8.32
C GLY A 41 20.12 5.31 -9.09
N GLU A 42 20.73 5.24 -10.28
CA GLU A 42 20.82 3.99 -11.05
C GLU A 42 21.56 2.91 -10.24
N TRP A 43 20.78 1.99 -9.67
CA TRP A 43 21.31 0.76 -9.10
C TRP A 43 21.37 -0.29 -10.20
N LYS A 44 22.57 -0.75 -10.53
CA LYS A 44 22.78 -1.89 -11.44
C LYS A 44 23.45 -3.00 -10.68
N TRP A 45 22.78 -4.14 -10.60
CA TRP A 45 23.41 -5.38 -10.18
C TRP A 45 24.28 -5.91 -11.32
N ASP A 46 25.55 -6.21 -11.05
CA ASP A 46 26.36 -7.00 -11.98
C ASP A 46 25.93 -8.46 -11.88
N ASN A 47 25.15 -8.90 -12.87
CA ASN A 47 24.64 -10.26 -12.99
C ASN A 47 25.60 -11.20 -13.73
N SER A 48 26.89 -10.85 -13.88
CA SER A 48 27.88 -11.68 -14.57
C SER A 48 28.12 -13.05 -13.91
N VAL A 49 27.65 -13.24 -12.67
CA VAL A 49 27.67 -14.53 -11.97
C VAL A 49 26.28 -15.16 -12.00
N GLU A 50 26.18 -16.35 -12.60
CA GLU A 50 24.96 -17.15 -12.62
C GLU A 50 24.73 -17.76 -11.23
N LEU A 51 23.67 -17.34 -10.54
CA LEU A 51 23.31 -17.84 -9.21
C LEU A 51 22.32 -19.01 -9.35
N HIS A 52 22.59 -20.11 -8.65
CA HIS A 52 21.69 -21.26 -8.63
C HIS A 52 20.47 -20.93 -7.73
N GLY A 53 19.30 -20.74 -8.33
CA GLY A 53 18.06 -20.40 -7.60
C GLY A 53 17.59 -18.97 -7.88
N MET A 54 17.40 -18.15 -6.83
CA MET A 54 17.03 -16.73 -7.00
C MET A 54 18.24 -15.92 -7.49
N GLY A 55 18.37 -15.81 -8.81
CA GLY A 55 19.35 -15.02 -9.52
C GLY A 55 18.78 -14.46 -10.82
N GLY A 56 19.34 -13.38 -11.34
CA GLY A 56 18.89 -12.78 -12.61
C GLY A 56 19.16 -11.27 -12.71
N ASN A 57 18.72 -10.68 -13.82
CA ASN A 57 18.74 -9.23 -14.05
C ASN A 57 17.63 -8.55 -13.23
N TRP A 58 17.90 -8.30 -11.96
CA TRP A 58 16.99 -7.56 -11.09
C TRP A 58 17.07 -6.07 -11.38
N ASN A 59 15.91 -5.47 -11.64
CA ASN A 59 15.77 -4.02 -11.69
C ASN A 59 15.01 -3.57 -10.45
N LYS A 60 15.48 -2.47 -9.86
CA LYS A 60 14.75 -1.81 -8.80
C LYS A 60 13.45 -1.22 -9.34
N VAL A 61 12.36 -1.34 -8.60
CA VAL A 61 11.14 -0.57 -8.88
C VAL A 61 11.46 0.91 -8.69
N MET A 62 11.26 1.69 -9.74
CA MET A 62 11.46 3.15 -9.76
C MET A 62 10.20 3.79 -10.31
N GLN A 63 9.21 3.95 -9.43
CA GLN A 63 7.88 4.44 -9.81
C GLN A 63 7.50 5.68 -9.00
N GLU A 64 6.84 6.64 -9.66
CA GLU A 64 6.43 7.89 -9.03
C GLU A 64 5.44 7.68 -7.88
N TRP A 65 4.60 6.64 -7.97
CA TRP A 65 3.64 6.29 -6.92
C TRP A 65 4.28 5.71 -5.64
N ASP A 66 5.60 5.51 -5.63
CA ASP A 66 6.40 5.01 -4.51
C ASP A 66 7.59 5.93 -4.18
N ASP A 67 7.52 7.19 -4.62
CA ASP A 67 8.55 8.21 -4.44
C ASP A 67 8.01 9.44 -3.68
N PHE A 68 7.95 9.35 -2.35
CA PHE A 68 7.36 10.37 -1.46
C PHE A 68 8.42 11.12 -0.66
N THR A 69 8.24 12.42 -0.40
CA THR A 69 8.94 13.04 0.74
C THR A 69 8.46 12.40 2.04
N PHE A 70 9.28 12.39 3.09
CA PHE A 70 8.87 11.81 4.38
C PHE A 70 7.54 12.40 4.89
N GLU A 71 7.39 13.73 4.81
CA GLU A 71 6.15 14.42 5.20
C GLU A 71 4.95 13.94 4.37
N SER A 72 5.07 13.93 3.03
CA SER A 72 3.96 13.48 2.17
C SER A 72 3.62 12.01 2.38
N TYR A 73 4.61 11.16 2.67
CA TYR A 73 4.41 9.76 3.00
C TYR A 73 3.62 9.58 4.29
N MET A 74 3.98 10.33 5.34
CA MET A 74 3.28 10.31 6.62
C MET A 74 1.86 10.87 6.49
N THR A 75 1.68 11.96 5.75
CA THR A 75 0.36 12.55 5.49
C THR A 75 -0.54 11.55 4.76
N PHE A 76 -0.05 10.92 3.69
CA PHE A 76 -0.79 9.89 2.96
C PHE A 76 -1.10 8.69 3.87
N THR A 77 -0.10 8.20 4.60
CA THR A 77 -0.23 7.03 5.48
C THR A 77 -1.30 7.23 6.55
N MET A 78 -1.29 8.38 7.22
CA MET A 78 -2.31 8.70 8.22
C MET A 78 -3.69 8.89 7.62
N ALA A 79 -3.78 9.47 6.41
CA ALA A 79 -5.06 9.67 5.73
C ALA A 79 -5.74 8.34 5.40
N TRP A 80 -5.04 7.40 4.77
CA TRP A 80 -5.65 6.12 4.41
C TRP A 80 -5.90 5.22 5.62
N LEU A 81 -5.01 5.21 6.63
CA LEU A 81 -5.24 4.47 7.88
C LEU A 81 -6.47 4.97 8.63
N THR A 82 -6.70 6.29 8.64
CA THR A 82 -7.85 6.91 9.29
C THR A 82 -9.16 6.45 8.64
N GLU A 83 -9.22 6.48 7.30
CA GLU A 83 -10.40 6.03 6.57
C GLU A 83 -10.60 4.52 6.66
N ALA A 84 -9.52 3.72 6.55
CA ALA A 84 -9.59 2.27 6.72
C ALA A 84 -10.14 1.89 8.10
N ARG A 85 -9.70 2.58 9.17
CA ARG A 85 -10.24 2.40 10.52
C ARG A 85 -11.72 2.79 10.62
N ARG A 86 -12.16 3.86 9.95
CA ARG A 86 -13.57 4.32 9.98
C ARG A 86 -14.50 3.29 9.33
N ILE A 87 -14.11 2.74 8.18
CA ILE A 87 -14.93 1.78 7.44
C ILE A 87 -14.88 0.37 8.04
N LEU A 88 -13.87 0.04 8.84
CA LEU A 88 -13.81 -1.23 9.56
C LEU A 88 -14.89 -1.29 10.64
N LYS A 89 -15.53 -2.46 10.74
CA LYS A 89 -16.42 -2.77 11.87
C LYS A 89 -15.63 -2.78 13.19
N PRO A 90 -16.29 -2.56 14.34
CA PRO A 90 -15.64 -2.72 15.64
C PRO A 90 -15.00 -4.10 15.88
N THR A 91 -15.52 -5.14 15.21
CA THR A 91 -14.99 -6.52 15.24
C THR A 91 -14.07 -6.84 14.06
N GLY A 92 -13.82 -5.88 13.18
CA GLY A 92 -13.03 -6.07 11.98
C GLY A 92 -11.53 -6.16 12.26
N SER A 93 -10.78 -6.63 11.27
CA SER A 93 -9.32 -6.73 11.34
C SER A 93 -8.68 -6.05 10.13
N MET A 94 -7.42 -5.63 10.30
CA MET A 94 -6.63 -5.04 9.21
C MET A 94 -5.25 -5.66 9.18
N TRP A 95 -4.83 -6.13 8.00
CA TRP A 95 -3.48 -6.64 7.74
C TRP A 95 -2.78 -5.70 6.77
N ILE A 96 -1.60 -5.23 7.17
CA ILE A 96 -0.81 -4.27 6.41
C ILE A 96 0.55 -4.90 6.13
N PHE A 97 0.91 -5.00 4.86
CA PHE A 97 2.26 -5.36 4.45
C PHE A 97 3.15 -4.13 4.44
N GLY A 98 4.42 -4.29 4.80
CA GLY A 98 5.32 -3.15 4.87
C GLY A 98 6.77 -3.51 5.13
N HIS A 99 7.63 -2.51 4.94
CA HIS A 99 9.04 -2.51 5.34
C HIS A 99 9.24 -1.64 6.59
N ILE A 100 10.44 -1.67 7.19
CA ILE A 100 10.78 -1.00 8.46
C ILE A 100 10.40 0.49 8.51
N THR A 101 10.33 1.15 7.34
CA THR A 101 9.94 2.56 7.17
C THR A 101 8.48 2.85 7.57
N ILE A 102 7.59 1.85 7.55
CA ILE A 102 6.17 2.02 7.89
C ILE A 102 5.95 2.02 9.42
N LEU A 103 6.92 1.56 10.21
CA LEU A 103 6.76 1.34 11.65
C LEU A 103 7.63 2.27 12.53
N ALA A 104 8.30 3.26 11.94
CA ALA A 104 9.17 4.22 12.63
C ALA A 104 8.48 5.57 12.86
#